data_AF-A0A9E0KRX6-F1
#
_entry.id   AF-A0A9E0KRX6-F1
#
_cell.length_a   1.000
_cell.length_b   1.000
_cell.length_c   1.000
_cell.angle_alpha   90.00
_cell.angle_beta   90.00
_cell.angle_gamma   90.00
#
_symmetry.space_group_name_H-M   'P 1'
#
loop_
_entity.id
_entity.type
_entity.pdbx_description
1 polymer ?
#
loop_
_entity_poly.entity_id
_entity_poly.type
_entity_poly.pdbx_seq_one_letter_code
_entity_poly.pdbx_strand_id
1 'polypeptide(L)'
;MDTSTRQEILQLLADGKITAAEAIELLDNKAAQAVEKAPVAETIEALKAGENVQPTTGEIPVEELKESEVVSLKINRDDIIPSAKDGPRPRWLKIRVSELDSGRGRVNINIPIGIVNFGLGIASRFGGDNADLAQAGELWQMVKNGERGVLVDVEDEEDNEHVQILLD
;
A
#
# COMPACT_ATOMS: atom_id res chain seq x y z
N MET A 1 -30.99 -1.25 6.51
CA MET A 1 -30.25 -1.07 5.24
C MET A 1 -31.20 -1.32 4.09
N ASP A 2 -32.06 -0.34 3.84
CA ASP A 2 -33.17 -0.47 2.90
C ASP A 2 -32.64 -0.29 1.48
N THR A 3 -32.62 -1.39 0.72
CA THR A 3 -32.06 -1.44 -0.64
C THR A 3 -32.70 -0.40 -1.56
N SER A 4 -33.98 -0.10 -1.35
CA SER A 4 -34.72 0.95 -2.08
C SER A 4 -34.18 2.36 -1.83
N THR A 5 -33.81 2.72 -0.60
CA THR A 5 -33.20 4.04 -0.32
C THR A 5 -31.84 4.17 -1.00
N ARG A 6 -31.01 3.12 -0.99
CA ARG A 6 -29.72 3.15 -1.70
C ARG A 6 -29.90 3.35 -3.20
N GLN A 7 -30.93 2.73 -3.79
CA GLN A 7 -31.26 2.90 -5.21
C GLN A 7 -31.75 4.33 -5.51
N GLU A 8 -32.57 4.92 -4.65
CA GLU A 8 -33.05 6.30 -4.77
C GLU A 8 -31.89 7.33 -4.73
N ILE A 9 -30.95 7.20 -3.80
CA ILE A 9 -29.76 8.07 -3.72
C ILE A 9 -28.90 7.94 -4.99
N LEU A 10 -28.74 6.73 -5.54
CA LEU A 10 -28.01 6.52 -6.79
C LEU A 10 -28.73 7.09 -8.02
N GLN A 11 -30.07 7.11 -8.03
CA GLN A 11 -30.85 7.79 -9.07
C GLN A 11 -30.69 9.31 -8.98
N LEU A 12 -30.69 9.89 -7.78
CA LEU A 12 -30.45 11.33 -7.61
C LEU A 12 -29.05 11.76 -8.03
N LEU A 13 -28.03 10.90 -7.83
CA LEU A 13 -26.67 11.12 -8.33
C LEU A 13 -26.61 11.02 -9.87
N ALA A 14 -27.30 10.04 -10.46
CA ALA A 14 -27.38 9.89 -11.92
C ALA A 14 -28.14 11.05 -12.61
N ASP A 15 -29.16 11.59 -11.95
CA ASP A 15 -29.88 12.79 -12.37
C ASP A 15 -29.08 14.10 -12.14
N GLY A 16 -27.90 14.04 -11.49
CA GLY A 16 -27.09 15.20 -11.14
C GLY A 16 -27.71 16.13 -10.08
N LYS A 17 -28.71 15.65 -9.34
CA LYS A 17 -29.44 16.42 -8.31
C LYS A 17 -28.70 16.52 -6.98
N ILE A 18 -27.76 15.61 -6.74
CA ILE A 18 -26.85 15.60 -5.58
C ILE A 18 -25.42 15.35 -6.07
N THR A 19 -24.45 15.84 -5.32
CA THR A 19 -23.03 15.56 -5.57
C THR A 19 -22.61 14.19 -5.04
N ALA A 20 -21.47 13.68 -5.51
CA ALA A 20 -20.92 12.42 -5.02
C ALA A 20 -20.56 12.45 -3.52
N ALA A 21 -20.20 13.61 -2.98
CA ALA A 21 -19.92 13.79 -1.55
C ALA A 21 -21.20 13.67 -0.71
N GLU A 22 -22.26 14.41 -1.08
CA GLU A 22 -23.57 14.34 -0.41
C GLU A 22 -24.19 12.93 -0.52
N ALA A 23 -23.99 12.24 -1.66
CA ALA A 23 -24.44 10.86 -1.82
C ALA A 23 -23.77 9.90 -0.82
N ILE A 24 -22.47 10.09 -0.51
CA ILE A 24 -21.76 9.28 0.49
C ILE A 24 -22.31 9.58 1.89
N GLU A 25 -22.47 10.86 2.26
CA GLU A 25 -23.02 11.23 3.56
C GLU A 25 -24.46 10.73 3.77
N LEU A 26 -25.32 10.76 2.75
CA LEU A 26 -26.69 10.25 2.84
C LEU A 26 -26.76 8.72 2.92
N LEU A 27 -25.79 8.00 2.35
CA LEU A 27 -25.68 6.55 2.47
C LEU A 27 -25.21 6.11 3.86
N ASP A 28 -24.36 6.90 4.51
CA ASP A 28 -23.81 6.61 5.85
C ASP A 28 -24.77 7.09 6.97
N ASN A 29 -25.19 8.35 6.91
CA ASN A 29 -25.92 9.02 8.00
C ASN A 29 -27.40 8.56 8.12
N LYS A 30 -28.00 7.98 7.08
CA LYS A 30 -29.35 7.38 7.22
C LYS A 30 -29.35 6.07 8.01
N ALA A 31 -28.18 5.50 8.34
CA ALA A 31 -28.07 4.47 9.36
C ALA A 31 -28.27 5.03 10.80
N ALA A 32 -28.14 6.35 11.00
CA ALA A 32 -28.26 7.00 12.30
C ALA A 32 -29.64 7.65 12.57
N GLN A 33 -30.52 7.77 11.57
CA GLN A 33 -31.88 8.33 11.74
C GLN A 33 -32.87 7.34 12.39
N ALA A 34 -32.52 6.86 13.58
CA ALA A 34 -33.39 6.09 14.47
C ALA A 34 -33.24 6.48 15.96
N VAL A 35 -32.44 7.50 16.29
CA VAL A 35 -32.17 7.92 17.68
C VAL A 35 -32.42 9.41 17.88
N GLU A 36 -33.67 9.84 17.70
CA GLU A 36 -34.15 11.11 18.25
C GLU A 36 -34.76 10.88 19.64
N LYS A 37 -33.98 11.14 20.69
CA LYS A 37 -34.44 11.57 22.03
C LYS A 37 -33.23 11.91 22.93
N ALA A 38 -33.01 13.20 23.14
CA ALA A 38 -32.11 13.77 24.16
C ALA A 38 -32.80 13.75 25.56
N PRO A 39 -32.27 14.39 26.64
CA PRO A 39 -30.96 15.05 26.85
C PRO A 39 -30.28 14.74 28.21
N VAL A 40 -29.02 15.18 28.39
CA VAL A 40 -28.40 15.89 29.57
C VAL A 40 -26.91 16.15 29.21
N ALA A 41 -26.34 17.36 29.29
CA ALA A 41 -25.96 18.15 30.48
C ALA A 41 -24.96 17.39 31.40
N GLU A 42 -23.77 17.87 31.78
CA GLU A 42 -23.20 19.24 31.83
C GLU A 42 -21.64 19.21 32.00
N THR A 43 -20.97 20.35 31.72
CA THR A 43 -19.83 21.01 32.45
C THR A 43 -18.62 20.16 32.95
N ILE A 44 -17.33 20.47 32.68
CA ILE A 44 -16.50 21.54 33.31
C ILE A 44 -15.18 21.78 32.51
N GLU A 45 -14.70 23.04 32.51
CA GLU A 45 -13.40 23.54 32.01
C GLU A 45 -12.20 23.32 32.97
N ALA A 46 -10.98 23.16 32.41
CA ALA A 46 -9.70 23.72 32.94
C ALA A 46 -8.55 23.38 31.94
N LEU A 47 -7.92 24.30 31.20
CA LEU A 47 -7.05 25.45 31.53
C LEU A 47 -5.53 25.17 31.62
N LYS A 48 -4.81 25.69 30.60
CA LYS A 48 -3.51 26.41 30.63
C LYS A 48 -2.15 25.69 30.46
N ALA A 49 -1.22 26.54 29.95
CA ALA A 49 0.21 26.36 29.66
C ALA A 49 0.52 25.41 28.49
N GLY A 50 1.15 25.79 27.37
CA GLY A 50 1.61 27.12 26.92
C GLY A 50 3.14 27.24 26.87
N GLU A 51 3.70 27.17 25.66
CA GLU A 51 4.99 27.78 25.31
C GLU A 51 5.01 28.13 23.81
N ASN A 52 5.78 29.16 23.44
CA ASN A 52 5.81 29.78 22.11
C ASN A 52 7.24 29.82 21.60
N VAL A 53 7.52 29.19 20.45
CA VAL A 53 8.78 29.38 19.70
C VAL A 53 8.46 29.49 18.21
N GLN A 54 8.74 30.67 17.66
CA GLN A 54 8.89 30.94 16.22
C GLN A 54 10.40 31.15 15.93
N PRO A 55 10.83 31.52 14.70
CA PRO A 55 10.96 30.66 13.53
C PRO A 55 12.40 30.74 12.94
N THR A 56 12.73 29.98 11.88
CA THR A 56 13.87 30.37 10.99
C THR A 56 13.63 30.02 9.51
N THR A 57 13.75 31.06 8.69
CA THR A 57 13.77 31.12 7.21
C THR A 57 14.94 30.37 6.56
N GLY A 58 14.78 29.92 5.30
CA GLY A 58 15.91 29.46 4.45
C GLY A 58 15.52 29.03 3.03
N GLU A 59 15.74 29.94 2.06
CA GLU A 59 15.71 29.75 0.59
C GLU A 59 16.94 28.95 0.09
N ILE A 60 17.04 28.27 -1.07
CA ILE A 60 16.30 28.08 -2.36
C ILE A 60 16.81 26.72 -2.98
N PRO A 61 16.39 26.20 -4.18
CA PRO A 61 15.29 26.52 -5.11
C PRO A 61 14.46 25.28 -5.56
N VAL A 62 13.48 25.49 -6.46
CA VAL A 62 12.87 24.43 -7.29
C VAL A 62 13.69 24.21 -8.56
N GLU A 63 14.08 22.96 -8.85
CA GLU A 63 14.67 22.59 -10.14
C GLU A 63 13.89 21.42 -10.76
N GLU A 64 13.47 21.62 -12.01
CA GLU A 64 12.46 20.82 -12.70
C GLU A 64 13.14 19.75 -13.60
N LEU A 65 13.03 18.47 -13.24
CA LEU A 65 13.57 17.36 -14.03
C LEU A 65 12.48 16.48 -14.63
N LYS A 66 12.34 16.71 -15.94
CA LYS A 66 11.51 16.15 -17.00
C LYS A 66 11.24 14.64 -16.99
N GLU A 67 10.13 14.30 -17.65
CA GLU A 67 9.75 12.96 -18.14
C GLU A 67 10.80 12.30 -19.06
N SER A 68 10.67 10.98 -19.25
CA SER A 68 11.57 10.01 -19.90
C SER A 68 12.86 9.75 -19.12
N GLU A 69 13.23 8.50 -18.81
CA GLU A 69 13.12 7.29 -19.65
C GLU A 69 12.50 6.06 -18.92
N VAL A 70 12.01 5.07 -19.67
CA VAL A 70 11.40 3.84 -19.12
C VAL A 70 12.45 2.74 -18.91
N VAL A 71 12.92 2.57 -17.68
CA VAL A 71 13.89 1.52 -17.33
C VAL A 71 13.23 0.13 -17.42
N SER A 72 13.72 -0.67 -18.36
CA SER A 72 13.27 -2.06 -18.58
C SER A 72 14.13 -3.03 -17.77
N LEU A 73 13.74 -3.26 -16.50
CA LEU A 73 14.39 -4.16 -15.56
C LEU A 73 14.38 -5.62 -16.04
N LYS A 74 15.52 -6.11 -16.54
CA LYS A 74 15.76 -7.52 -16.87
C LYS A 74 16.41 -8.21 -15.68
N ILE A 75 15.63 -8.99 -14.94
CA ILE A 75 16.15 -9.76 -13.80
C ILE A 75 16.93 -10.98 -14.35
N ASN A 76 18.04 -11.37 -13.70
CA ASN A 76 18.80 -12.56 -14.08
C ASN A 76 18.33 -13.81 -13.31
N ARG A 77 18.80 -14.99 -13.75
CA ARG A 77 18.44 -16.29 -13.13
C ARG A 77 19.39 -16.73 -12.03
N ASP A 78 20.60 -16.19 -12.01
CA ASP A 78 21.68 -16.67 -11.14
C ASP A 78 21.58 -16.11 -9.70
N ASP A 79 20.69 -15.13 -9.48
CA ASP A 79 20.46 -14.47 -8.19
C ASP A 79 19.52 -15.25 -7.25
N ILE A 80 19.02 -16.42 -7.70
CA ILE A 80 18.04 -17.22 -6.95
C ILE A 80 18.76 -18.30 -6.12
N ILE A 81 18.84 -18.09 -4.80
CA ILE A 81 19.53 -19.00 -3.86
C ILE A 81 18.53 -19.90 -3.11
N PRO A 82 18.28 -21.15 -3.56
CA PRO A 82 17.29 -22.04 -2.95
C PRO A 82 17.73 -22.48 -1.54
N SER A 83 16.93 -22.15 -0.53
CA SER A 83 17.14 -22.57 0.86
C SER A 83 16.15 -23.65 1.31
N ALA A 84 16.55 -24.42 2.33
CA ALA A 84 16.14 -25.81 2.52
C ALA A 84 14.61 -26.10 2.51
N LYS A 85 14.22 -27.20 1.84
CA LYS A 85 12.84 -27.68 1.68
C LYS A 85 12.23 -28.35 2.92
N ASP A 86 13.05 -28.70 3.92
CA ASP A 86 12.60 -29.41 5.12
C ASP A 86 12.20 -28.43 6.24
N GLY A 87 10.94 -27.98 6.21
CA GLY A 87 10.35 -27.17 7.26
C GLY A 87 8.83 -27.01 7.13
N PRO A 88 8.16 -26.38 8.12
CA PRO A 88 6.76 -25.98 7.96
C PRO A 88 6.60 -25.09 6.72
N ARG A 89 5.48 -25.15 6.01
CA ARG A 89 5.27 -24.22 4.88
C ARG A 89 5.39 -22.78 5.37
N PRO A 90 6.11 -21.90 4.65
CA PRO A 90 6.15 -20.49 5.00
C PRO A 90 4.73 -19.92 4.98
N ARG A 91 4.51 -18.91 5.81
CA ARG A 91 3.22 -18.24 6.00
C ARG A 91 3.28 -16.77 5.63
N TRP A 92 4.49 -16.20 5.64
CA TRP A 92 4.74 -14.79 5.39
C TRP A 92 5.77 -14.58 4.27
N LEU A 93 5.44 -13.64 3.39
CA LEU A 93 6.34 -13.03 2.42
C LEU A 93 6.86 -11.73 3.04
N LYS A 94 8.15 -11.64 3.29
CA LYS A 94 8.80 -10.41 3.76
C LYS A 94 9.55 -9.78 2.59
N ILE A 95 9.32 -8.49 2.39
CA ILE A 95 9.96 -7.69 1.34
C ILE A 95 10.71 -6.58 2.07
N ARG A 96 12.00 -6.46 1.79
CA ARG A 96 12.87 -5.43 2.34
C ARG A 96 13.45 -4.61 1.19
N VAL A 97 13.43 -3.30 1.36
CA VAL A 97 14.09 -2.34 0.48
C VAL A 97 15.06 -1.54 1.35
N SER A 98 16.34 -1.55 0.98
CA SER A 98 17.40 -0.79 1.64
C SER A 98 18.17 0.05 0.64
N GLU A 99 18.77 1.15 1.10
CA GLU A 99 19.73 1.93 0.33
C GLU A 99 21.00 1.11 0.06
N LEU A 100 21.47 1.07 -1.18
CA LEU A 100 22.65 0.31 -1.59
C LEU A 100 23.93 0.88 -0.93
N ASP A 101 24.09 2.21 -0.92
CA ASP A 101 25.27 2.87 -0.33
C ASP A 101 25.35 2.75 1.19
N SER A 102 24.20 2.86 1.87
CA SER A 102 24.13 2.97 3.33
C SER A 102 23.68 1.69 4.03
N GLY A 103 23.18 0.68 3.30
CA GLY A 103 22.50 -0.50 3.86
C GLY A 103 21.24 -0.15 4.68
N ARG A 104 20.72 1.08 4.59
CA ARG A 104 19.68 1.59 5.48
C ARG A 104 18.31 1.21 4.93
N GLY A 105 17.55 0.43 5.69
CA GLY A 105 16.19 0.02 5.31
C GLY A 105 15.25 1.22 5.10
N ARG A 106 14.78 1.40 3.87
CA ARG A 106 13.70 2.35 3.51
C ARG A 106 12.33 1.74 3.80
N VAL A 107 12.12 0.48 3.43
CA VAL A 107 10.82 -0.19 3.53
C VAL A 107 10.98 -1.64 4.01
N ASN A 108 10.09 -2.10 4.90
CA ASN A 108 10.02 -3.49 5.34
C ASN A 108 8.54 -3.91 5.43
N ILE A 109 8.07 -4.67 4.44
CA ILE A 109 6.68 -5.17 4.34
C ILE A 109 6.63 -6.64 4.77
N ASN A 110 5.55 -7.04 5.44
CA ASN A 110 5.29 -8.41 5.84
C ASN A 110 3.87 -8.84 5.42
N ILE A 111 3.74 -9.69 4.41
CA ILE A 111 2.46 -10.04 3.77
C ILE A 111 2.13 -11.52 3.99
N PRO A 112 0.95 -11.89 4.53
CA PRO A 112 0.54 -13.28 4.60
C PRO A 112 0.37 -13.87 3.19
N ILE A 113 0.98 -15.03 2.90
CA ILE A 113 0.98 -15.66 1.56
C ILE A 113 -0.44 -15.86 1.00
N GLY A 114 -1.42 -16.14 1.88
CA GLY A 114 -2.83 -16.28 1.49
C GLY A 114 -3.43 -15.02 0.82
N ILE A 115 -2.93 -13.82 1.14
CA ILE A 115 -3.38 -12.54 0.57
C ILE A 115 -2.61 -12.20 -0.71
N VAL A 116 -1.38 -12.70 -0.87
CA VAL A 116 -0.53 -12.37 -2.02
C VAL A 116 -1.18 -12.74 -3.37
N ASN A 117 -1.87 -13.88 -3.44
CA ASN A 117 -2.65 -14.27 -4.63
C ASN A 117 -3.74 -13.26 -5.02
N PHE A 118 -4.36 -12.60 -4.03
CA PHE A 118 -5.34 -11.54 -4.25
C PHE A 118 -4.66 -10.22 -4.64
N GLY A 119 -3.53 -9.89 -3.99
CA GLY A 119 -2.70 -8.73 -4.32
C GLY A 119 -2.23 -8.72 -5.77
N LEU A 120 -1.89 -9.87 -6.35
CA LEU A 120 -1.43 -9.98 -7.75
C LEU A 120 -2.49 -9.61 -8.78
N GLY A 121 -3.75 -10.03 -8.57
CA GLY A 121 -4.85 -9.66 -9.47
C GLY A 121 -5.20 -8.18 -9.44
N ILE A 122 -4.74 -7.46 -8.40
CA ILE A 122 -4.79 -6.00 -8.30
C ILE A 122 -3.54 -5.40 -8.94
N ALA A 123 -2.34 -5.90 -8.58
CA ALA A 123 -1.06 -5.41 -9.08
C ALA A 123 -0.95 -5.51 -10.62
N SER A 124 -1.50 -6.54 -11.26
CA SER A 124 -1.54 -6.68 -12.73
C SER A 124 -2.35 -5.59 -13.45
N ARG A 125 -3.04 -4.71 -12.71
CA ARG A 125 -3.78 -3.55 -13.23
C ARG A 125 -3.13 -2.21 -12.89
N PHE A 126 -2.13 -2.20 -12.01
CA PHE A 126 -1.41 -1.00 -11.56
C PHE A 126 0.09 -1.00 -11.92
N GLY A 127 0.71 -2.17 -12.06
CA GLY A 127 2.04 -2.30 -12.64
C GLY A 127 1.97 -2.13 -14.15
N GLY A 128 2.63 -1.09 -14.66
CA GLY A 128 2.95 -0.98 -16.09
C GLY A 128 3.98 -2.03 -16.53
N ASP A 129 4.43 -1.92 -17.78
CA ASP A 129 5.27 -2.92 -18.46
C ASP A 129 6.65 -3.21 -17.82
N ASN A 130 7.02 -2.50 -16.75
CA ASN A 130 8.33 -2.61 -16.08
C ASN A 130 8.46 -3.83 -15.15
N ALA A 131 7.37 -4.55 -14.85
CA ALA A 131 7.42 -5.80 -14.10
C ALA A 131 7.51 -6.98 -15.06
N ASP A 132 8.70 -7.58 -15.21
CA ASP A 132 8.93 -8.75 -16.04
C ASP A 132 8.07 -9.95 -15.53
N LEU A 133 6.86 -10.09 -16.09
CA LEU A 133 5.84 -11.06 -15.65
C LEU A 133 6.34 -12.50 -15.74
N ALA A 134 7.35 -12.76 -16.58
CA ALA A 134 8.06 -14.02 -16.67
C ALA A 134 8.79 -14.37 -15.35
N GLN A 135 9.57 -13.44 -14.78
CA GLN A 135 10.25 -13.64 -13.50
C GLN A 135 9.25 -13.79 -12.36
N ALA A 136 8.21 -12.95 -12.34
CA ALA A 136 7.15 -13.06 -11.34
C ALA A 136 6.55 -14.48 -11.35
N GLY A 137 6.31 -15.05 -12.54
CA GLY A 137 5.82 -16.42 -12.71
C GLY A 137 6.71 -17.51 -12.07
N GLU A 138 8.03 -17.39 -12.19
CA GLU A 138 9.01 -18.31 -11.59
C GLU A 138 9.05 -18.17 -10.05
N LEU A 139 9.09 -16.93 -9.56
CA LEU A 139 8.96 -16.56 -8.15
C LEU A 139 7.68 -17.16 -7.53
N TRP A 140 6.55 -17.12 -8.24
CA TRP A 140 5.29 -17.73 -7.78
C TRP A 140 5.34 -19.25 -7.66
N GLN A 141 6.14 -19.96 -8.47
CA GLN A 141 6.32 -21.39 -8.29
C GLN A 141 7.12 -21.68 -7.02
N MET A 142 8.17 -20.91 -6.74
CA MET A 142 8.95 -21.05 -5.49
C MET A 142 8.13 -20.76 -4.24
N VAL A 143 7.30 -19.70 -4.26
CA VAL A 143 6.34 -19.39 -3.19
C VAL A 143 5.31 -20.51 -3.00
N LYS A 144 4.77 -21.09 -4.09
CA LYS A 144 3.81 -22.20 -4.03
C LYS A 144 4.43 -23.52 -3.56
N ASN A 145 5.68 -23.78 -3.95
CA ASN A 145 6.47 -24.92 -3.49
C ASN A 145 6.79 -24.81 -1.99
N GLY A 146 6.65 -23.62 -1.40
CA GLY A 146 6.85 -23.39 0.03
C GLY A 146 8.33 -23.40 0.42
N GLU A 147 9.20 -23.00 -0.50
CA GLU A 147 10.63 -22.89 -0.25
C GLU A 147 10.91 -21.79 0.79
N ARG A 148 11.88 -22.00 1.68
CA ARG A 148 12.19 -21.08 2.79
C ARG A 148 13.48 -20.32 2.46
N GLY A 149 13.62 -19.09 2.95
CA GLY A 149 14.82 -18.27 2.75
C GLY A 149 14.62 -17.13 1.76
N VAL A 150 15.71 -16.65 1.13
CA VAL A 150 15.69 -15.56 0.13
C VAL A 150 15.37 -16.16 -1.23
N LEU A 151 14.40 -15.56 -1.94
CA LEU A 151 13.95 -16.01 -3.27
C LEU A 151 14.49 -15.11 -4.37
N VAL A 152 14.59 -13.82 -4.08
CA VAL A 152 15.06 -12.77 -4.98
C VAL A 152 15.86 -11.79 -4.15
N ASP A 153 17.04 -11.46 -4.67
CA ASP A 153 17.93 -10.44 -4.17
C ASP A 153 18.37 -9.64 -5.39
N VAL A 154 18.04 -8.34 -5.44
CA VAL A 154 18.27 -7.48 -6.61
C VAL A 154 18.82 -6.15 -6.14
N GLU A 155 19.92 -5.72 -6.77
CA GLU A 155 20.55 -4.43 -6.57
C GLU A 155 20.30 -3.55 -7.79
N ASP A 156 19.74 -2.37 -7.56
CA ASP A 156 19.54 -1.33 -8.57
C ASP A 156 20.54 -0.20 -8.31
N GLU A 157 21.56 -0.13 -9.16
CA GLU A 157 22.61 0.89 -9.11
C GLU A 157 22.11 2.28 -9.56
N GLU A 158 20.98 2.37 -10.28
CA GLU A 158 20.43 3.63 -10.80
C GLU A 158 19.59 4.35 -9.73
N ASP A 159 18.71 3.62 -9.03
CA ASP A 159 17.89 4.14 -7.93
C ASP A 159 18.58 4.06 -6.54
N ASN A 160 19.76 3.43 -6.46
CA ASN A 160 20.51 3.12 -5.24
C ASN A 160 19.70 2.27 -4.24
N GLU A 161 18.98 1.27 -4.73
CA GLU A 161 18.12 0.40 -3.91
C GLU A 161 18.55 -1.08 -3.99
N HIS A 162 18.45 -1.77 -2.85
CA HIS A 162 18.66 -3.20 -2.71
C HIS A 162 17.36 -3.82 -2.22
N VAL A 163 16.76 -4.70 -3.02
CA VAL A 163 15.46 -5.32 -2.80
C VAL A 163 15.61 -6.81 -2.52
N GLN A 164 15.31 -7.20 -1.29
CA GLN A 164 15.37 -8.60 -0.85
C GLN A 164 13.97 -9.14 -0.52
N ILE A 165 13.61 -10.26 -1.16
CA ILE A 165 12.34 -10.95 -0.98
C ILE A 165 12.60 -12.32 -0.34
N LEU A 166 11.96 -12.59 0.80
CA LEU A 166 12.17 -13.82 1.57
C LEU A 166 10.87 -14.42 2.13
N LEU A 167 10.89 -15.74 2.38
CA LEU A 167 9.77 -16.53 2.89
C LEU A 167 10.06 -17.14 4.28
N ASP A 168 9.09 -17.01 5.19
CA ASP A 168 9.13 -17.43 6.61
C ASP A 168 7.88 -18.21 7.06
#